data_AF-A0A419HMB1-F1
#
_entry.id   AF-A0A419HMB1-F1
#
_cell.length_a   1.000
_cell.length_b   1.000
_cell.length_c   1.000
_cell.angle_alpha   90.00
_cell.angle_beta   90.00
_cell.angle_gamma   90.00
#
_symmetry.space_group_name_H-M   'P 1'
#
loop_
_entity.id
_entity.type
_entity.pdbx_description
1 polymer ?
#
loop_
_entity_poly.entity_id
_entity_poly.type
_entity_poly.pdbx_seq_one_letter_code
_entity_poly.pdbx_strand_id
1 'polypeptide(L)'
;MLRGVPIDIGADDARQRAARELTDPGYHADDPGPLERAMDWVLRKLGQLFDGVEVPGINGFLGLAVLLVLVVLIVVIIRLRVGPLARTRRRGAEVFTGTRLSAADHRAAAENAAAAGDMNGAVRERFRAIVRELETRGVLDERSGRTVDEVAGEAGRLLPGCAAGLRDAAGTFDDVVYGDHPATEPAYRLIAELDDRVVREIPSAVLP
;
A
#
# COMPACT_ATOMS: atom_id res chain seq x y z
N MET A 1 -7.19 3.07 -73.00
CA MET A 1 -8.12 2.66 -71.92
C MET A 1 -7.41 2.77 -70.58
N LEU A 2 -8.17 2.86 -69.48
CA LEU A 2 -7.75 2.90 -68.06
C LEU A 2 -7.41 1.47 -67.57
N ARG A 3 -6.73 1.17 -66.45
CA ARG A 3 -6.00 1.91 -65.38
C ARG A 3 -5.12 0.89 -64.61
N GLY A 4 -4.13 1.31 -63.81
CA GLY A 4 -3.49 0.43 -62.81
C GLY A 4 -2.21 0.98 -62.16
N VAL A 5 -2.26 1.28 -60.86
CA VAL A 5 -1.20 1.83 -59.97
C VAL A 5 -0.88 0.71 -58.95
N PRO A 6 0.39 0.41 -58.56
CA PRO A 6 1.09 1.20 -57.52
C PRO A 6 2.63 1.30 -57.59
N ILE A 7 3.15 2.01 -56.59
CA ILE A 7 4.53 2.45 -56.31
C ILE A 7 5.10 1.62 -55.14
N ASP A 8 6.41 1.33 -55.15
CA ASP A 8 7.29 1.40 -53.95
C ASP A 8 8.76 1.31 -54.44
N ILE A 9 9.53 2.40 -54.47
CA ILE A 9 10.37 2.93 -53.37
C ILE A 9 11.26 1.84 -52.75
N GLY A 10 12.52 1.80 -53.18
CA GLY A 10 13.58 1.10 -52.44
C GLY A 10 13.97 1.90 -51.20
N ALA A 11 13.45 1.50 -50.03
CA ALA A 11 13.75 2.12 -48.74
C ALA A 11 13.81 1.07 -47.61
N ASP A 12 14.77 0.15 -47.68
CA ASP A 12 14.95 -0.91 -46.65
C ASP A 12 16.36 -0.99 -46.05
N ASP A 13 17.20 0.03 -46.27
CA ASP A 13 18.45 0.26 -45.51
C ASP A 13 18.22 0.53 -44.00
N ALA A 14 16.96 0.64 -43.57
CA ALA A 14 16.57 0.78 -42.18
C ALA A 14 16.79 -0.49 -41.33
N ARG A 15 16.87 -1.69 -41.94
CA ARG A 15 16.94 -2.97 -41.19
C ARG A 15 18.31 -3.25 -40.56
N GLN A 16 19.35 -2.46 -40.86
CA GLN A 16 20.73 -2.76 -40.46
C GLN A 16 21.12 -2.34 -39.02
N ARG A 17 20.19 -1.77 -38.24
CA ARG A 17 20.47 -1.23 -36.88
C ARG A 17 19.73 -1.90 -35.72
N ALA A 18 18.51 -2.39 -35.89
CA ALA A 18 17.73 -2.99 -34.80
C ALA A 18 18.26 -4.37 -34.30
N ALA A 19 19.09 -5.05 -35.10
CA ALA A 19 19.55 -6.41 -34.82
C ALA A 19 20.78 -6.52 -33.87
N ARG A 20 21.26 -5.40 -33.30
CA ARG A 20 22.47 -5.39 -32.45
C ARG A 20 22.26 -5.02 -30.97
N GLU A 21 21.06 -4.60 -30.57
CA GLU A 21 20.73 -4.26 -29.18
C GLU A 21 19.98 -5.37 -28.42
N LEU A 22 19.52 -6.42 -29.11
CA LEU A 22 18.81 -7.56 -28.51
C LEU A 22 19.74 -8.70 -28.04
N THR A 23 21.05 -8.45 -27.94
CA THR A 23 22.05 -9.48 -27.61
C THR A 23 23.06 -9.04 -26.57
N ASP A 24 22.65 -8.20 -25.61
CA ASP A 24 23.40 -7.97 -24.37
C ASP A 24 22.64 -8.55 -23.15
N PRO A 25 22.73 -9.87 -22.90
CA PRO A 25 22.26 -10.49 -21.66
C PRO A 25 23.26 -10.26 -20.51
N GLY A 26 23.68 -9.01 -20.32
CA GLY A 26 24.60 -8.56 -19.29
C GLY A 26 23.94 -8.36 -17.91
N TYR A 27 23.30 -9.39 -17.36
CA TYR A 27 22.87 -9.38 -15.95
C TYR A 27 23.13 -10.73 -15.27
N HIS A 28 24.23 -10.79 -14.50
CA HIS A 28 24.36 -11.73 -13.39
C HIS A 28 23.84 -11.05 -12.13
N ALA A 29 22.76 -11.60 -11.58
CA ALA A 29 22.37 -11.42 -10.18
C ALA A 29 21.55 -12.64 -9.75
N ASP A 30 22.25 -13.73 -9.41
CA ASP A 30 21.66 -14.94 -8.79
C ASP A 30 21.19 -14.62 -7.36
N ASP A 31 20.10 -13.87 -7.24
CA ASP A 31 19.37 -13.68 -6.01
C ASP A 31 17.87 -13.79 -6.35
N PRO A 32 17.26 -14.99 -6.24
CA PRO A 32 15.90 -15.22 -6.71
C PRO A 32 14.97 -14.23 -6.01
N GLY A 33 14.09 -13.57 -6.77
CA GLY A 33 13.30 -12.45 -6.24
C GLY A 33 12.49 -12.88 -5.00
N PRO A 34 12.18 -11.99 -4.04
CA PRO A 34 11.36 -12.38 -2.89
C PRO A 34 9.99 -12.94 -3.31
N LEU A 35 9.46 -12.48 -4.44
CA LEU A 35 8.29 -13.04 -5.10
C LEU A 35 8.53 -14.46 -5.65
N GLU A 36 9.67 -14.68 -6.30
CA GLU A 36 10.06 -15.96 -6.90
C GLU A 36 10.32 -17.03 -5.82
N ARG A 37 11.10 -16.71 -4.78
CA ARG A 37 11.27 -17.56 -3.59
C ARG A 37 9.94 -17.95 -2.94
N ALA A 38 8.98 -17.02 -2.87
CA ALA A 38 7.65 -17.30 -2.35
C ALA A 38 6.84 -18.21 -3.29
N MET A 39 6.85 -17.94 -4.61
CA MET A 39 6.21 -18.76 -5.64
C MET A 39 6.71 -20.21 -5.58
N ASP A 40 8.03 -20.36 -5.52
CA ASP A 40 8.76 -21.62 -5.52
C ASP A 40 8.49 -22.42 -4.22
N TRP A 41 8.35 -21.73 -3.08
CA TRP A 41 7.89 -22.33 -1.83
C TRP A 41 6.43 -22.78 -1.89
N VAL A 42 5.53 -21.99 -2.50
CA VAL A 42 4.11 -22.34 -2.67
C VAL A 42 3.96 -23.56 -3.59
N LEU A 43 4.64 -23.59 -4.74
CA LEU A 43 4.57 -24.69 -5.70
C LEU A 43 5.06 -26.01 -5.10
N ARG A 44 6.18 -26.00 -4.36
CA ARG A 44 6.64 -27.17 -3.60
C ARG A 44 5.62 -27.65 -2.56
N LYS A 45 4.93 -26.73 -1.88
CA LYS A 45 3.92 -27.08 -0.87
C LYS A 45 2.63 -27.63 -1.48
N LEU A 46 2.23 -27.15 -2.66
CA LEU A 46 1.14 -27.72 -3.44
C LEU A 46 1.47 -29.15 -3.90
N GLY A 47 2.67 -29.38 -4.46
CA GLY A 47 3.11 -30.73 -4.87
C GLY A 47 3.04 -31.74 -3.73
N GLN A 48 3.60 -31.41 -2.56
CA GLN A 48 3.52 -32.24 -1.34
C GLN A 48 2.10 -32.51 -0.86
N LEU A 49 1.13 -31.66 -1.23
CA LEU A 49 -0.28 -31.83 -0.89
C LEU A 49 -0.98 -32.79 -1.85
N PHE A 50 -0.64 -32.75 -3.14
CA PHE A 50 -1.22 -33.62 -4.18
C PHE A 50 -0.62 -35.03 -4.17
N ASP A 51 0.69 -35.16 -3.95
CA ASP A 51 1.38 -36.47 -3.83
C ASP A 51 0.89 -37.28 -2.62
N GLY A 52 0.19 -36.65 -1.66
CA GLY A 52 -0.42 -37.30 -0.50
C GLY A 52 -1.82 -37.88 -0.75
N VAL A 53 -2.39 -37.79 -1.96
CA VAL A 53 -3.80 -38.10 -2.25
C VAL A 53 -3.98 -39.37 -3.09
N GLU A 54 -3.35 -40.47 -2.66
CA GLU A 54 -3.76 -41.82 -3.05
C GLU A 54 -3.86 -42.76 -1.83
N VAL A 55 -4.85 -42.51 -0.96
CA VAL A 55 -5.25 -43.49 0.08
C VAL A 55 -6.78 -43.58 0.17
N PRO A 56 -7.40 -44.66 -0.34
CA PRO A 56 -8.83 -44.90 -0.17
C PRO A 56 -9.19 -45.09 1.32
N GLY A 57 -10.12 -44.28 1.84
CA GLY A 57 -10.80 -44.54 3.12
C GLY A 57 -10.55 -43.57 4.28
N ILE A 58 -9.71 -42.54 4.14
CA ILE A 58 -9.41 -41.60 5.25
C ILE A 58 -10.25 -40.32 5.13
N ASN A 59 -11.51 -40.41 5.58
CA ASN A 59 -12.48 -39.33 5.47
C ASN A 59 -12.41 -38.35 6.65
N GLY A 60 -12.28 -37.05 6.35
CA GLY A 60 -12.45 -35.94 7.32
C GLY A 60 -11.16 -35.39 7.92
N PHE A 61 -10.39 -36.20 8.67
CA PHE A 61 -9.24 -35.69 9.45
C PHE A 61 -8.13 -35.07 8.58
N LEU A 62 -7.83 -35.66 7.42
CA LEU A 62 -6.81 -35.13 6.52
C LEU A 62 -7.24 -33.78 5.92
N GLY A 63 -8.51 -33.63 5.54
CA GLY A 63 -9.06 -32.36 5.06
C GLY A 63 -9.02 -31.26 6.13
N LEU A 64 -9.28 -31.61 7.40
CA LEU A 64 -9.14 -30.69 8.53
C LEU A 64 -7.67 -30.29 8.76
N ALA A 65 -6.72 -31.23 8.65
CA ALA A 65 -5.29 -30.93 8.77
C ALA A 65 -4.80 -30.01 7.63
N VAL A 66 -5.23 -30.25 6.39
CA VAL A 66 -4.94 -29.39 5.23
C VAL A 66 -5.52 -27.99 5.44
N LEU A 67 -6.79 -27.89 5.88
CA LEU A 67 -7.43 -26.61 6.19
C LEU A 67 -6.68 -25.86 7.31
N LEU A 68 -6.27 -26.56 8.37
CA LEU A 68 -5.48 -25.98 9.47
C LEU A 68 -4.13 -25.44 8.96
N VAL A 69 -3.42 -26.21 8.13
CA VAL A 69 -2.15 -25.77 7.51
C VAL A 69 -2.36 -24.55 6.61
N LEU A 70 -3.45 -24.52 5.82
CA LEU A 70 -3.80 -23.37 4.99
C LEU A 70 -4.13 -22.13 5.83
N VAL A 71 -4.88 -22.27 6.92
CA VAL A 71 -5.19 -21.17 7.86
C VAL A 71 -3.92 -20.67 8.55
N VAL A 72 -3.05 -21.56 9.05
CA VAL A 72 -1.75 -21.19 9.64
C VAL A 72 -0.89 -20.47 8.62
N LEU A 73 -0.86 -20.93 7.36
CA LEU A 73 -0.14 -20.28 6.28
C LEU A 73 -0.68 -18.88 5.99
N ILE A 74 -1.99 -18.70 5.89
CA ILE A 74 -2.62 -17.38 5.72
C ILE A 74 -2.27 -16.47 6.89
N VAL A 75 -2.36 -16.95 8.13
CA VAL A 75 -1.98 -16.18 9.34
C VAL A 75 -0.49 -15.81 9.34
N VAL A 76 0.39 -16.69 8.86
CA VAL A 76 1.83 -16.42 8.70
C VAL A 76 2.08 -15.40 7.60
N ILE A 77 1.44 -15.53 6.42
CA ILE A 77 1.54 -14.55 5.33
C ILE A 77 1.05 -13.18 5.81
N ILE A 78 -0.09 -13.12 6.50
CA ILE A 78 -0.62 -11.88 7.09
C ILE A 78 0.38 -11.34 8.13
N ARG A 79 0.95 -12.16 9.02
CA ARG A 79 1.96 -11.70 10.00
C ARG A 79 3.30 -11.27 9.40
N LEU A 80 3.66 -11.77 8.22
CA LEU A 80 4.90 -11.40 7.53
C LEU A 80 4.68 -10.17 6.63
N ARG A 81 3.49 -10.00 6.04
CA ARG A 81 3.06 -8.78 5.33
C ARG A 81 2.82 -7.62 6.29
N VAL A 82 2.05 -7.85 7.35
CA VAL A 82 1.87 -6.95 8.51
C VAL A 82 3.03 -7.19 9.49
N GLY A 83 4.26 -7.14 8.96
CA GLY A 83 5.49 -7.51 9.67
C GLY A 83 5.65 -6.79 11.01
N PRO A 84 6.24 -7.42 12.04
CA PRO A 84 6.40 -6.84 13.37
C PRO A 84 7.51 -5.76 13.41
N LEU A 85 7.32 -4.69 12.65
CA LEU A 85 8.22 -3.52 12.54
C LEU A 85 8.10 -2.57 13.76
N ALA A 86 7.08 -2.77 14.61
CA ALA A 86 6.81 -1.97 15.80
C ALA A 86 7.75 -2.22 17.01
N ARG A 87 8.95 -2.79 16.82
CA ARG A 87 9.89 -3.10 17.92
C ARG A 87 11.29 -2.49 17.85
N THR A 88 11.59 -1.64 16.86
CA THR A 88 12.97 -1.13 16.69
C THR A 88 13.11 0.39 16.60
N ARG A 89 12.24 1.16 17.28
CA ARG A 89 12.60 2.50 17.80
C ARG A 89 11.60 3.04 18.84
N ARG A 90 11.75 2.65 20.11
CA ARG A 90 11.12 3.38 21.23
C ARG A 90 12.11 3.59 22.39
N ARG A 91 12.72 4.78 22.39
CA ARG A 91 13.30 5.43 23.57
C ARG A 91 13.04 6.93 23.42
N GLY A 92 12.21 7.47 24.30
CA GLY A 92 11.65 8.83 24.23
C GLY A 92 10.13 8.79 24.18
N ALA A 93 9.48 9.10 25.32
CA ALA A 93 8.03 9.06 25.59
C ALA A 93 7.42 7.71 26.05
N GLU A 94 7.81 7.29 27.25
CA GLU A 94 6.83 6.95 28.30
C GLU A 94 6.16 8.30 28.70
N VAL A 95 4.87 8.46 28.98
CA VAL A 95 3.92 7.68 29.81
C VAL A 95 2.48 7.90 29.22
N PHE A 96 1.49 7.18 29.78
CA PHE A 96 0.02 7.30 29.63
C PHE A 96 -0.69 6.26 28.73
N THR A 97 -1.38 5.36 29.42
CA THR A 97 -2.65 4.70 29.04
C THR A 97 -2.80 4.21 27.60
N GLY A 98 -2.50 2.92 27.37
CA GLY A 98 -3.01 2.16 26.21
C GLY A 98 -2.84 2.86 24.86
N THR A 99 -1.69 3.52 24.67
CA THR A 99 -1.47 4.57 23.66
C THR A 99 -2.13 4.27 22.32
N ARG A 100 -3.12 5.09 21.95
CA ARG A 100 -3.45 5.34 20.54
C ARG A 100 -2.19 5.85 19.85
N LEU A 101 -2.01 5.46 18.59
CA LEU A 101 -0.87 5.87 17.78
C LEU A 101 -0.86 7.40 17.64
N SER A 102 0.32 8.01 17.73
CA SER A 102 0.49 9.44 17.46
C SER A 102 0.39 9.72 15.95
N ALA A 103 0.25 10.99 15.57
CA ALA A 103 0.33 11.38 14.16
C ALA A 103 1.66 10.92 13.53
N ALA A 104 2.78 11.02 14.25
CA ALA A 104 4.09 10.54 13.78
C ALA A 104 4.15 9.01 13.61
N ASP A 105 3.53 8.24 14.51
CA ASP A 105 3.46 6.78 14.36
C ASP A 105 2.63 6.38 13.14
N HIS A 106 1.52 7.08 12.87
CA HIS A 106 0.70 6.89 11.67
C HIS A 106 1.45 7.27 10.38
N ARG A 107 2.25 8.36 10.37
CA ARG A 107 3.13 8.70 9.23
C ARG A 107 4.15 7.60 8.96
N ALA A 108 4.82 7.11 10.00
CA ALA A 108 5.76 6.00 9.87
C ALA A 108 5.09 4.70 9.40
N ALA A 109 3.88 4.40 9.86
CA ALA A 109 3.11 3.25 9.37
C ALA A 109 2.76 3.39 7.88
N ALA A 110 2.37 4.59 7.43
CA ALA A 110 2.07 4.88 6.04
C ALA A 110 3.30 4.72 5.12
N GLU A 111 4.46 5.21 5.55
CA GLU A 111 5.72 5.10 4.80
C GLU A 111 6.18 3.65 4.67
N ASN A 112 6.04 2.85 5.72
CA ASN A 112 6.33 1.41 5.68
C ASN A 112 5.37 0.67 4.73
N ALA A 113 4.08 1.03 4.71
CA ALA A 113 3.10 0.43 3.81
C ALA A 113 3.40 0.77 2.34
N ALA A 114 3.70 2.04 2.04
CA ALA A 114 4.11 2.47 0.69
C ALA A 114 5.38 1.74 0.22
N ALA A 115 6.40 1.63 1.08
CA ALA A 115 7.63 0.89 0.79
C ALA A 115 7.40 -0.61 0.56
N ALA A 116 6.36 -1.19 1.15
CA ALA A 116 5.94 -2.58 0.92
C ALA A 116 5.00 -2.79 -0.30
N GLY A 117 4.68 -1.70 -1.01
CA GLY A 117 3.72 -1.70 -2.13
C GLY A 117 2.24 -1.70 -1.71
N ASP A 118 1.94 -1.60 -0.41
CA ASP A 118 0.57 -1.51 0.12
C ASP A 118 0.10 -0.05 0.13
N MET A 119 -0.34 0.43 -1.03
CA MET A 119 -0.86 1.79 -1.19
C MET A 119 -2.17 2.02 -0.43
N ASN A 120 -2.99 0.97 -0.23
CA ASN A 120 -4.24 1.06 0.53
C ASN A 120 -3.95 1.30 2.02
N GLY A 121 -2.97 0.58 2.57
CA GLY A 121 -2.43 0.83 3.91
C GLY A 121 -1.79 2.22 4.02
N ALA A 122 -1.00 2.63 3.02
CA ALA A 122 -0.32 3.93 3.01
C ALA A 122 -1.30 5.12 3.07
N VAL A 123 -2.34 5.12 2.22
CA VAL A 123 -3.41 6.13 2.23
C VAL A 123 -4.14 6.14 3.57
N ARG A 124 -4.54 4.97 4.07
CA ARG A 124 -5.32 4.83 5.31
C ARG A 124 -4.57 5.36 6.52
N GLU A 125 -3.28 5.03 6.66
CA GLU A 125 -2.46 5.49 7.78
C GLU A 125 -2.06 6.97 7.63
N ARG A 126 -1.79 7.48 6.43
CA ARG A 126 -1.52 8.91 6.23
C ARG A 126 -2.75 9.78 6.51
N PHE A 127 -3.95 9.34 6.13
CA PHE A 127 -5.19 10.02 6.51
C PHE A 127 -5.40 10.02 8.04
N ARG A 128 -5.12 8.90 8.72
CA ARG A 128 -5.14 8.83 10.19
C ARG A 128 -4.12 9.78 10.84
N ALA A 129 -2.95 9.98 10.23
CA ALA A 129 -1.99 10.99 10.70
C ALA A 129 -2.56 12.41 10.62
N ILE A 130 -3.23 12.77 9.52
CA ILE A 130 -3.89 14.08 9.34
C ILE A 130 -4.96 14.29 10.41
N VAL A 131 -5.86 13.33 10.60
CA VAL A 131 -6.90 13.37 11.65
C VAL A 131 -6.25 13.56 13.02
N ARG A 132 -5.21 12.79 13.33
CA ARG A 132 -4.56 12.84 14.64
C ARG A 132 -3.79 14.14 14.88
N GLU A 133 -3.19 14.73 13.85
CA GLU A 133 -2.57 16.06 13.95
C GLU A 133 -3.63 17.13 14.24
N LEU A 134 -4.75 17.12 13.49
CA LEU A 134 -5.88 18.04 13.69
C LEU A 134 -6.48 17.95 15.10
N GLU A 135 -6.66 16.73 15.63
CA GLU A 135 -7.09 16.50 17.02
C GLU A 135 -6.04 16.99 18.03
N THR A 136 -4.78 16.58 17.87
CA THR A 136 -3.70 16.87 18.84
C THR A 136 -3.40 18.37 18.93
N ARG A 137 -3.64 19.12 17.86
CA ARG A 137 -3.49 20.59 17.80
C ARG A 137 -4.74 21.35 18.21
N GLY A 138 -5.85 20.68 18.54
CA GLY A 138 -7.11 21.33 18.91
C GLY A 138 -7.85 22.01 17.75
N VAL A 139 -7.58 21.62 16.51
CA VAL A 139 -8.38 22.06 15.34
C VAL A 139 -9.69 21.29 15.29
N LEU A 140 -9.70 20.04 15.72
CA LEU A 140 -10.90 19.21 15.84
C LEU A 140 -10.99 18.64 17.26
N ASP A 141 -12.20 18.56 17.81
CA ASP A 141 -12.44 17.81 19.06
C ASP A 141 -12.18 16.31 18.84
N GLU A 142 -11.40 15.69 19.73
CA GLU A 142 -11.18 14.23 19.75
C GLU A 142 -12.49 13.50 20.09
N ARG A 143 -13.15 12.93 19.08
CA ARG A 143 -14.41 12.18 19.23
C ARG A 143 -14.42 10.89 18.40
N SER A 144 -14.67 9.76 19.06
CA SER A 144 -14.84 8.47 18.37
C SER A 144 -16.12 8.47 17.53
N GLY A 145 -16.02 7.98 16.29
CA GLY A 145 -17.18 7.82 15.39
C GLY A 145 -17.43 8.98 14.42
N ARG A 146 -16.53 9.97 14.37
CA ARG A 146 -16.53 11.02 13.33
C ARG A 146 -16.28 10.40 11.94
N THR A 147 -17.06 10.79 10.93
CA THR A 147 -16.82 10.33 9.53
C THR A 147 -15.71 11.13 8.84
N VAL A 148 -15.20 10.63 7.71
CA VAL A 148 -14.16 11.37 6.96
C VAL A 148 -14.69 12.64 6.29
N ASP A 149 -15.94 12.64 5.85
CA ASP A 149 -16.65 13.84 5.40
C ASP A 149 -16.79 14.89 6.52
N GLU A 150 -17.11 14.48 7.75
CA GLU A 150 -17.14 15.39 8.90
C GLU A 150 -15.76 15.96 9.21
N VAL A 151 -14.69 15.16 9.11
CA VAL A 151 -13.30 15.65 9.23
C VAL A 151 -13.03 16.70 8.15
N ALA A 152 -13.27 16.38 6.88
CA ALA A 152 -12.97 17.27 5.76
C ALA A 152 -13.80 18.56 5.80
N GLY A 153 -15.08 18.47 6.15
CA GLY A 153 -16.00 19.59 6.25
C GLY A 153 -15.73 20.50 7.46
N GLU A 154 -15.34 19.95 8.61
CA GLU A 154 -15.03 20.73 9.81
C GLU A 154 -13.63 21.34 9.74
N ALA A 155 -12.61 20.54 9.42
CA ALA A 155 -11.24 21.04 9.26
C ALA A 155 -11.11 21.99 8.06
N GLY A 156 -11.83 21.76 6.96
CA GLY A 156 -11.82 22.65 5.79
C GLY A 156 -12.44 24.03 6.06
N ARG A 157 -13.33 24.18 7.05
CA ARG A 157 -13.81 25.51 7.50
C ARG A 157 -12.76 26.25 8.33
N LEU A 158 -11.92 25.53 9.06
CA LEU A 158 -10.90 26.08 9.96
C LEU A 158 -9.55 26.30 9.26
N LEU A 159 -9.27 25.52 8.21
CA LEU A 159 -8.08 25.58 7.36
C LEU A 159 -8.49 25.73 5.88
N PRO A 160 -8.92 26.93 5.43
CA PRO A 160 -9.40 27.14 4.07
C PRO A 160 -8.38 26.81 2.97
N GLY A 161 -7.07 26.94 3.26
CA GLY A 161 -5.98 26.58 2.33
C GLY A 161 -5.82 25.07 2.11
N CYS A 162 -6.22 24.27 3.10
CA CYS A 162 -6.28 22.80 3.02
C CYS A 162 -7.65 22.25 2.56
N ALA A 163 -8.70 23.07 2.54
CA ALA A 163 -10.10 22.62 2.39
C ALA A 163 -10.42 21.82 1.13
N ALA A 164 -9.72 22.08 0.01
CA ALA A 164 -9.85 21.27 -1.21
C ALA A 164 -9.22 19.89 -1.02
N GLY A 165 -7.92 19.86 -0.66
CA GLY A 165 -7.19 18.61 -0.45
C GLY A 165 -7.81 17.74 0.64
N LEU A 166 -8.37 18.32 1.71
CA LEU A 166 -9.07 17.57 2.76
C LEU A 166 -10.30 16.81 2.24
N ARG A 167 -11.06 17.41 1.31
CA ARG A 167 -12.20 16.73 0.65
C ARG A 167 -11.71 15.65 -0.31
N ASP A 168 -10.70 15.94 -1.11
CA ASP A 168 -10.14 14.98 -2.07
C ASP A 168 -9.51 13.77 -1.35
N ALA A 169 -8.86 14.00 -0.20
CA ALA A 169 -8.30 12.96 0.67
C ALA A 169 -9.37 12.13 1.39
N ALA A 170 -10.49 12.73 1.80
CA ALA A 170 -11.63 11.98 2.35
C ALA A 170 -12.27 11.06 1.30
N GLY A 171 -12.51 11.56 0.08
CA GLY A 171 -13.00 10.73 -1.03
C GLY A 171 -12.03 9.58 -1.36
N THR A 172 -10.73 9.87 -1.45
CA THR A 172 -9.69 8.85 -1.67
C THR A 172 -9.63 7.82 -0.54
N PHE A 173 -9.88 8.22 0.71
CA PHE A 173 -9.96 7.30 1.84
C PHE A 173 -11.18 6.37 1.73
N ASP A 174 -12.35 6.92 1.40
CA ASP A 174 -13.57 6.12 1.26
C ASP A 174 -13.49 5.16 0.06
N ASP A 175 -12.92 5.58 -1.07
CA ASP A 175 -12.62 4.72 -2.21
C ASP A 175 -11.73 3.51 -1.83
N VAL A 176 -10.83 3.68 -0.86
CA VAL A 176 -9.84 2.69 -0.40
C VAL A 176 -10.33 1.83 0.78
N VAL A 177 -11.33 2.31 1.53
CA VAL A 177 -11.85 1.64 2.74
C VAL A 177 -13.20 0.96 2.48
N TYR A 178 -14.03 1.57 1.63
CA TYR A 178 -15.39 1.12 1.33
C TYR A 178 -15.63 0.89 -0.17
N GLY A 179 -14.82 1.47 -1.06
CA GLY A 179 -14.85 1.22 -2.50
C GLY A 179 -13.97 0.03 -2.94
N ASP A 180 -14.13 -0.34 -4.21
CA ASP A 180 -13.31 -1.36 -4.91
C ASP A 180 -12.12 -0.72 -5.67
N HIS A 181 -11.79 0.54 -5.39
CA HIS A 181 -10.74 1.29 -6.09
C HIS A 181 -9.41 1.25 -5.30
N PRO A 182 -8.41 0.47 -5.74
CA PRO A 182 -7.12 0.45 -5.06
C PRO A 182 -6.40 1.80 -5.18
N ALA A 183 -5.81 2.25 -4.08
CA ALA A 183 -4.96 3.42 -4.03
C ALA A 183 -3.78 3.30 -5.01
N THR A 184 -3.39 4.44 -5.56
CA THR A 184 -2.19 4.56 -6.39
C THR A 184 -1.12 5.35 -5.66
N GLU A 185 0.15 5.11 -6.01
CA GLU A 185 1.29 5.87 -5.48
C GLU A 185 1.13 7.40 -5.66
N PRO A 186 0.63 7.94 -6.80
CA PRO A 186 0.27 9.36 -6.91
C PRO A 186 -0.80 9.82 -5.90
N ALA A 187 -1.84 9.02 -5.64
CA ALA A 187 -2.87 9.36 -4.67
C ALA A 187 -2.32 9.41 -3.24
N TYR A 188 -1.45 8.45 -2.87
CA TYR A 188 -0.74 8.48 -1.59
C TYR A 188 0.12 9.75 -1.44
N ARG A 189 0.87 10.15 -2.48
CA ARG A 189 1.70 11.36 -2.44
C ARG A 189 0.89 12.64 -2.24
N LEU A 190 -0.26 12.78 -2.90
CA LEU A 190 -1.14 13.94 -2.71
C LEU A 190 -1.62 14.07 -1.26
N ILE A 191 -1.91 12.95 -0.59
CA ILE A 191 -2.31 12.94 0.82
C ILE A 191 -1.11 13.22 1.75
N ALA A 192 0.10 12.77 1.40
CA ALA A 192 1.31 13.11 2.13
C ALA A 192 1.68 14.61 2.01
N GLU A 193 1.55 15.21 0.82
CA GLU A 193 1.74 16.64 0.59
C GLU A 193 0.68 17.50 1.32
N LEU A 194 -0.53 16.96 1.48
CA LEU A 194 -1.60 17.56 2.29
C LEU A 194 -1.28 17.52 3.79
N ASP A 195 -0.82 16.37 4.32
CA ASP A 195 -0.36 16.22 5.71
C ASP A 195 0.71 17.26 6.06
N ASP A 196 1.73 17.38 5.21
CA ASP A 196 2.76 18.41 5.32
C ASP A 196 2.20 19.85 5.28
N ARG A 197 1.12 20.09 4.53
CA ARG A 197 0.47 21.41 4.43
C ARG A 197 -0.36 21.71 5.68
N VAL A 198 -1.10 20.74 6.20
CA VAL A 198 -1.85 20.84 7.46
C VAL A 198 -0.89 21.14 8.61
N VAL A 199 0.25 20.45 8.69
CA VAL A 199 1.30 20.72 9.70
C VAL A 199 1.90 22.13 9.57
N ARG A 200 1.96 22.71 8.36
CA ARG A 200 2.43 24.09 8.15
C ARG A 200 1.37 25.16 8.41
N GLU A 201 0.10 24.89 8.08
CA GLU A 201 -1.01 25.84 8.29
C GLU A 201 -1.47 25.92 9.75
N ILE A 202 -1.21 24.89 10.57
CA ILE A 202 -1.46 24.91 12.00
C ILE A 202 -0.17 25.33 12.73
N PRO A 203 -0.07 26.56 13.26
CA PRO A 203 1.12 26.97 14.00
C PRO A 203 1.28 26.08 15.23
N SER A 204 2.53 25.85 15.64
CA SER A 204 2.77 25.20 16.93
C SER A 204 2.31 26.13 18.04
N ALA A 205 1.12 25.86 18.60
CA ALA A 205 0.64 26.48 19.82
C ALA A 205 1.64 26.18 20.95
N VAL A 206 2.54 27.14 21.18
CA VAL A 206 3.30 27.22 22.43
C VAL A 206 2.27 27.54 23.51
N LEU A 207 1.85 26.52 24.25
CA LEU A 207 1.04 26.71 25.44
C LEU A 207 1.86 27.53 26.46
N PRO A 208 1.30 28.62 27.02
CA PRO A 208 1.96 29.45 28.02
C PRO A 208 2.07 28.76 29.40
#